data_AF-A0A1R4L0L9-F1
#
_entry.id   AF-A0A1R4L0L9-F1
#
_cell.length_a   1.000
_cell.length_b   1.000
_cell.length_c   1.000
_cell.angle_alpha   90.00
_cell.angle_beta   90.00
_cell.angle_gamma   90.00
#
_symmetry.space_group_name_H-M   'P 1'
#
loop_
_entity.id
_entity.type
_entity.pdbx_description
1 polymer ?
#
loop_
_entity_poly.entity_id
_entity_poly.type
_entity_poly.pdbx_seq_one_letter_code
_entity_poly.pdbx_strand_id
1 'polypeptide(L)'
;MHSPAFDKLRQQVATLKQQAEQFDKAKLFSKNRYMQAQPSLFDRAVFSTKSMNLADYVTEIEDEVSSLPPSEHRHAYTYALERIATQVQAVFNVIKSTPIWIKENKSHYKPRPKQAVYKQAVQQVIQSSHELYDELKQNHEFERRLLLMIEERKMQMDKATPAKAQKLNMEILTTHARLGRCRKAISATEEKIQRVEKQQLR
;
A
#
# COMPACT_ATOMS: atom_id res chain seq x y z
N MET A 1 28.47 54.69 5.70
CA MET A 1 27.53 54.89 4.59
C MET A 1 27.23 53.53 3.99
N HIS A 2 26.00 53.02 4.11
CA HIS A 2 25.65 51.72 3.56
C HIS A 2 25.61 51.83 2.03
N SER A 3 26.33 50.94 1.35
CA SER A 3 26.38 50.91 -0.11
C SER A 3 25.01 50.48 -0.67
N PRO A 4 24.54 51.01 -1.81
CA PRO A 4 23.30 50.57 -2.44
C PRO A 4 23.28 49.05 -2.73
N ALA A 5 24.45 48.42 -2.87
CA ALA A 5 24.57 46.97 -3.01
C ALA A 5 24.22 46.22 -1.70
N PHE A 6 24.55 46.81 -0.54
CA PHE A 6 24.24 46.25 0.77
C PHE A 6 22.73 46.31 1.06
N ASP A 7 22.07 47.41 0.71
CA ASP A 7 20.62 47.54 0.86
C ASP A 7 19.87 46.55 -0.04
N LYS A 8 20.38 46.33 -1.27
CA LYS A 8 19.85 45.31 -2.18
C LYS A 8 20.00 43.90 -1.61
N LEU A 9 21.14 43.57 -1.00
CA LEU A 9 21.35 42.28 -0.34
C LEU A 9 20.36 42.07 0.80
N ARG A 10 20.16 43.07 1.66
CA ARG A 10 19.17 43.00 2.75
C ARG A 10 17.75 42.78 2.21
N GLN A 11 17.38 43.47 1.14
CA GLN A 11 16.07 43.28 0.51
C GLN A 11 15.90 41.86 -0.06
N GLN A 12 16.95 41.29 -0.65
CA GLN A 12 16.94 39.92 -1.15
C GLN A 12 16.79 38.90 -0.03
N VAL A 13 17.50 39.06 1.08
CA VAL A 13 17.39 38.19 2.25
C VAL A 13 15.99 38.30 2.88
N ALA A 14 15.43 39.51 2.98
CA ALA A 14 14.05 39.69 3.45
C ALA A 14 13.02 38.99 2.55
N THR A 15 13.24 38.99 1.23
CA THR A 15 12.40 38.25 0.28
C THR A 15 12.55 36.73 0.48
N LEU A 16 13.78 36.26 0.71
CA LEU A 16 14.07 34.86 1.00
C LEU A 16 13.36 34.39 2.28
N LYS A 17 13.27 35.26 3.28
CA LYS A 17 12.57 34.98 4.54
C LYS A 17 11.09 34.73 4.32
N GLN A 18 10.42 35.57 3.53
CA GLN A 18 9.02 35.36 3.19
C GLN A 18 8.79 34.03 2.45
N GLN A 19 9.71 33.65 1.54
CA GLN A 19 9.64 32.36 0.84
C GLN A 19 9.87 31.18 1.79
N ALA A 20 10.81 31.31 2.73
CA ALA A 20 11.07 30.30 3.74
C ALA A 20 9.88 30.10 4.68
N GLU A 21 9.22 31.17 5.13
CA GLU A 21 8.00 31.08 5.93
C GLU A 21 6.84 30.40 5.17
N GLN A 22 6.69 30.68 3.87
CA GLN A 22 5.69 30.01 3.03
C GLN A 22 5.99 28.51 2.89
N PHE A 23 7.27 28.16 2.76
CA PHE A 23 7.73 26.78 2.73
C PHE A 23 7.41 26.05 4.04
N ASP A 24 7.69 26.67 5.19
CA ASP A 24 7.41 26.09 6.51
C ASP A 24 5.90 25.95 6.76
N LYS A 25 5.10 26.94 6.36
CA LYS A 25 3.62 26.89 6.41
C LYS A 25 3.04 25.75 5.58
N ALA A 26 3.67 25.38 4.46
CA ALA A 26 3.25 24.26 3.64
C ALA A 26 3.45 22.90 4.34
N LYS A 27 4.18 22.86 5.47
CA LYS A 27 4.43 21.66 6.31
C LYS A 27 4.85 20.45 5.48
N LEU A 28 5.65 20.65 4.43
CA LEU A 28 6.00 19.60 3.48
C LEU A 28 6.77 18.45 4.14
N PHE A 29 7.54 18.74 5.18
CA PHE A 29 8.29 17.75 5.95
C PHE A 29 7.45 17.05 7.04
N SER A 30 6.25 17.54 7.37
CA SER A 30 5.41 16.95 8.43
C SER A 30 4.93 15.53 8.12
N LYS A 31 4.89 15.15 6.84
CA LYS A 31 4.48 13.82 6.39
C LYS A 31 5.66 12.91 6.06
N ASN A 32 6.87 13.45 5.97
CA ASN A 32 8.05 12.70 5.58
C ASN A 32 8.80 12.21 6.83
N ARG A 33 8.62 10.92 7.16
CA ARG A 33 9.23 10.29 8.35
C ARG A 33 10.76 10.38 8.35
N TYR A 34 11.41 10.35 7.18
CA TYR A 34 12.86 10.49 7.08
C TYR A 34 13.31 11.90 7.49
N MET A 35 12.60 12.93 7.01
CA MET A 35 12.89 14.33 7.38
C MET A 35 12.60 14.63 8.86
N GLN A 36 11.56 14.04 9.44
CA GLN A 36 11.28 14.19 10.88
C GLN A 36 12.32 13.52 11.79
N ALA A 37 13.04 12.52 11.29
CA ALA A 37 14.10 11.85 12.03
C ALA A 37 15.44 12.61 11.96
N GLN A 38 15.56 13.61 11.09
CA GLN A 38 16.77 14.43 10.99
C GLN A 38 16.79 15.49 12.10
N PRO A 39 17.96 15.77 12.71
CA PRO A 39 18.10 16.76 13.76
C PRO A 39 18.15 18.21 13.26
N SER A 40 18.51 18.45 12.00
CA SER A 40 18.58 19.78 11.36
C SER A 40 18.37 19.66 9.84
N LEU A 41 17.91 20.73 9.18
CA LEU A 41 17.76 20.75 7.71
C LEU A 41 19.10 20.85 6.98
N PHE A 42 20.06 21.54 7.59
CA PHE A 42 21.39 21.76 7.03
C PHE A 42 22.47 21.21 7.97
N ASP A 43 23.65 20.98 7.37
CA ASP A 43 24.86 20.61 8.10
C ASP A 43 25.38 21.79 8.92
N ARG A 44 26.01 21.48 10.06
CA ARG A 44 26.63 22.43 10.97
C ARG A 44 27.80 23.19 10.34
N ALA A 45 28.39 22.63 9.29
CA ALA A 45 29.44 23.31 8.52
C ALA A 45 28.93 24.56 7.79
N VAL A 46 27.63 24.63 7.47
CA VAL A 46 27.02 25.74 6.72
C VAL A 46 26.24 26.68 7.65
N PHE A 47 25.55 26.12 8.65
CA PHE A 47 24.73 26.88 9.60
C PHE A 47 25.00 26.47 11.04
N SER A 48 24.97 27.44 11.94
CA SER A 48 25.03 27.15 13.39
C SER A 48 23.65 26.77 13.94
N THR A 49 22.57 27.23 13.30
CA THR A 49 21.19 26.95 13.67
C THR A 49 20.82 25.47 13.48
N LYS A 50 20.11 24.91 14.47
CA LYS A 50 19.54 23.57 14.40
C LYS A 50 18.03 23.67 14.46
N SER A 51 17.39 23.72 13.30
CA SER A 51 15.94 23.78 13.20
C SER A 51 15.42 22.92 12.06
N MET A 52 14.14 22.55 12.16
CA MET A 52 13.35 21.95 11.08
C MET A 52 12.60 23.00 10.25
N ASN A 53 12.68 24.28 10.63
CA ASN A 53 12.08 25.40 9.92
C ASN A 53 13.14 26.11 9.10
N LEU A 54 12.84 26.39 7.83
CA LEU A 54 13.72 27.12 6.94
C LEU A 54 13.86 28.60 7.34
N ALA A 55 12.83 29.19 7.95
CA ALA A 55 12.82 30.60 8.37
C ALA A 55 13.89 30.91 9.44
N ASP A 56 14.20 29.95 10.30
CA ASP A 56 15.22 30.12 11.35
C ASP A 56 16.62 30.29 10.74
N TYR A 57 16.90 29.58 9.64
CA TYR A 57 18.15 29.71 8.89
C TYR A 57 18.26 31.03 8.15
N VAL A 58 17.15 31.59 7.64
CA VAL A 58 17.19 32.92 7.02
C VAL A 58 17.40 34.01 8.06
N THR A 59 16.90 33.83 9.28
CA THR A 59 17.14 34.76 10.39
C THR A 59 18.63 34.80 10.74
N GLU A 60 19.32 33.64 10.77
CA GLU A 60 20.78 33.59 10.93
C GLU A 60 21.52 34.37 9.82
N ILE A 61 21.07 34.28 8.57
CA ILE A 61 21.64 35.05 7.45
C ILE A 61 21.39 36.55 7.64
N GLU A 62 20.21 36.97 8.11
CA GLU A 62 19.91 38.38 8.39
C GLU A 62 20.83 38.95 9.46
N ASP A 63 21.08 38.20 10.53
CA ASP A 63 21.99 38.58 11.61
C ASP A 63 23.44 38.63 11.12
N GLU A 64 23.85 37.67 10.28
CA GLU A 64 25.20 37.62 9.69
C GLU A 64 25.45 38.77 8.71
N VAL A 65 24.46 39.12 7.88
CA VAL A 65 24.53 40.30 7.00
C VAL A 65 24.57 41.59 7.81
N SER A 66 23.86 41.65 8.93
CA SER A 66 23.84 42.83 9.81
C SER A 66 25.14 43.00 10.61
N SER A 67 25.85 41.90 10.87
CA SER A 67 27.11 41.84 11.62
C SER A 67 28.36 41.74 10.73
N LEU A 68 28.22 41.99 9.43
CA LEU A 68 29.33 42.00 8.47
C LEU A 68 30.50 42.88 8.97
N PRO A 69 31.74 42.36 9.00
CA PRO A 69 32.88 43.12 9.47
C PRO A 69 33.16 44.34 8.57
N PRO A 70 33.87 45.37 9.07
CA PRO A 70 34.29 46.50 8.26
C PRO A 70 35.12 46.06 7.05
N SER A 71 34.92 46.72 5.91
CA SER A 71 35.64 46.41 4.65
C SER A 71 37.17 46.57 4.74
N GLU A 72 37.66 47.26 5.78
CA GLU A 72 39.08 47.40 6.09
C GLU A 72 39.73 46.05 6.43
N HIS A 73 38.97 45.12 7.03
CA HIS A 73 39.43 43.76 7.33
C HIS A 73 39.17 42.83 6.13
N ARG A 74 39.92 43.04 5.04
CA ARG A 74 39.69 42.38 3.74
C ARG A 74 39.44 40.88 3.82
N HIS A 75 40.27 40.13 4.57
CA HIS A 75 40.13 38.67 4.69
C HIS A 75 38.88 38.23 5.46
N ALA A 76 38.56 38.91 6.56
CA ALA A 76 37.36 38.61 7.36
C ALA A 76 36.09 38.97 6.57
N TYR A 77 36.14 40.08 5.82
CA TYR A 77 35.05 40.52 4.97
C TYR A 77 34.79 39.56 3.80
N THR A 78 35.84 39.12 3.09
CA THR A 78 35.69 38.15 2.01
C THR A 78 35.15 36.81 2.51
N TYR A 79 35.68 36.32 3.65
CA TYR A 79 35.21 35.07 4.24
C TYR A 79 33.74 35.15 4.66
N ALA A 80 33.31 36.23 5.29
CA ALA A 80 31.91 36.43 5.67
C ALA A 80 31.00 36.47 4.44
N LEU A 81 31.41 37.12 3.36
CA LEU A 81 30.65 37.15 2.11
C LEU A 81 30.53 35.77 1.45
N GLU A 82 31.61 35.00 1.40
CA GLU A 82 31.59 33.62 0.88
C GLU A 82 30.67 32.72 1.71
N ARG A 83 30.69 32.90 3.04
CA ARG A 83 29.82 32.15 3.95
C ARG A 83 28.36 32.49 3.74
N ILE A 84 28.01 33.78 3.70
CA ILE A 84 26.64 34.25 3.38
C ILE A 84 26.20 33.73 2.01
N ALA A 85 27.06 33.78 0.99
CA ALA A 85 26.73 33.27 -0.35
C ALA A 85 26.42 31.77 -0.32
N THR A 86 27.21 30.99 0.42
CA THR A 86 27.00 29.54 0.60
C THR A 86 25.68 29.25 1.31
N GLN A 87 25.38 29.98 2.38
CA GLN A 87 24.13 29.87 3.13
C GLN A 87 22.90 30.21 2.27
N VAL A 88 22.96 31.33 1.55
CA VAL A 88 21.87 31.74 0.62
C VAL A 88 21.66 30.69 -0.46
N GLN A 89 22.73 30.15 -1.04
CA GLN A 89 22.62 29.10 -2.07
C GLN A 89 21.99 27.82 -1.51
N ALA A 90 22.33 27.43 -0.27
CA ALA A 90 21.75 26.28 0.39
C ALA A 90 20.23 26.44 0.59
N VAL A 91 19.79 27.59 1.13
CA VAL A 91 18.36 27.90 1.31
C VAL A 91 17.65 27.93 -0.04
N PHE A 92 18.24 28.56 -1.05
CA PHE A 92 17.67 28.66 -2.38
C PHE A 92 17.49 27.30 -3.05
N ASN A 93 18.44 26.37 -2.87
CA ASN A 93 18.33 25.00 -3.38
C ASN A 93 17.14 24.25 -2.76
N VAL A 94 16.89 24.43 -1.47
CA VAL A 94 15.72 23.86 -0.78
C VAL A 94 14.42 24.44 -1.36
N ILE A 95 14.34 25.77 -1.48
CA ILE A 95 13.17 26.45 -2.04
C ILE A 95 12.91 26.01 -3.49
N LYS A 96 13.96 25.87 -4.32
CA LYS A 96 13.83 25.35 -5.69
C LYS A 96 13.36 23.90 -5.76
N SER A 97 13.68 23.10 -4.75
CA SER A 97 13.28 21.70 -4.68
C SER A 97 11.85 21.51 -4.17
N THR A 98 11.25 22.54 -3.55
CA THR A 98 9.84 22.56 -3.08
C THR A 98 8.82 21.93 -4.03
N PRO A 99 8.74 22.29 -5.33
CA PRO A 99 7.78 21.68 -6.25
C PRO A 99 7.98 20.17 -6.44
N ILE A 100 9.21 19.67 -6.30
CA ILE A 100 9.52 18.22 -6.35
C ILE A 100 8.93 17.56 -5.11
N TRP A 101 9.18 18.12 -3.92
CA TRP A 101 8.60 17.64 -2.66
C TRP A 101 7.07 17.67 -2.65
N ILE A 102 6.45 18.71 -3.23
CA ILE A 102 4.99 18.80 -3.36
C ILE A 102 4.45 17.68 -4.27
N LYS A 103 5.13 17.38 -5.38
CA LYS A 103 4.73 16.28 -6.29
C LYS A 103 4.92 14.92 -5.62
N GLU A 104 6.01 14.71 -4.92
CA GLU A 104 6.30 13.46 -4.21
C GLU A 104 5.32 13.21 -3.06
N ASN A 105 5.00 14.23 -2.26
CA ASN A 105 3.97 14.17 -1.21
C ASN A 105 2.56 13.91 -1.76
N LYS A 106 2.27 14.29 -3.02
CA LYS A 106 1.01 13.94 -3.71
C LYS A 106 1.04 12.52 -4.30
N SER A 107 2.22 12.04 -4.68
CA SER A 107 2.45 10.73 -5.30
C SER A 107 2.44 9.59 -4.27
N HIS A 108 2.89 9.85 -3.04
CA HIS A 108 2.92 8.85 -2.00
C HIS A 108 1.69 8.88 -1.09
N TYR A 109 1.00 7.73 -1.10
CA TYR A 109 -0.12 7.31 -0.26
C TYR A 109 -1.52 7.74 -0.69
N LYS A 110 -2.05 7.06 -1.72
CA LYS A 110 -3.47 6.67 -1.68
C LYS A 110 -3.58 5.57 -0.63
N PRO A 111 -4.22 5.77 0.54
CA PRO A 111 -4.58 4.63 1.39
C PRO A 111 -5.41 3.70 0.51
N ARG A 112 -4.95 2.45 0.29
CA ARG A 112 -5.86 1.42 -0.20
C ARG A 112 -7.00 1.38 0.83
N PRO A 113 -8.26 1.66 0.44
CA PRO A 113 -9.36 1.52 1.37
C PRO A 113 -9.37 0.05 1.80
N LYS A 114 -9.05 -0.22 3.08
CA LYS A 114 -9.02 -1.57 3.66
C LYS A 114 -10.37 -2.31 3.47
N GLN A 115 -11.43 -1.59 3.12
CA GLN A 115 -12.75 -2.13 2.77
C GLN A 115 -12.79 -2.89 1.43
N ALA A 116 -11.93 -2.59 0.44
CA ALA A 116 -12.00 -3.26 -0.86
C ALA A 116 -11.47 -4.71 -0.80
N VAL A 117 -10.44 -4.97 0.00
CA VAL A 117 -9.89 -6.32 0.20
C VAL A 117 -10.89 -7.20 0.97
N TYR A 118 -11.58 -6.63 1.97
CA TYR A 118 -12.60 -7.36 2.72
C TYR A 118 -13.84 -7.68 1.87
N LYS A 119 -14.31 -6.74 1.04
CA LYS A 119 -15.42 -6.99 0.11
C LYS A 119 -15.10 -8.06 -0.92
N GLN A 120 -13.89 -8.05 -1.49
CA GLN A 120 -13.46 -9.08 -2.43
C GLN A 120 -13.30 -10.45 -1.76
N ALA A 121 -12.70 -10.51 -0.56
CA ALA A 121 -12.54 -11.76 0.17
C ALA A 121 -13.89 -12.36 0.59
N VAL A 122 -14.81 -11.53 1.11
CA VAL A 122 -16.17 -11.96 1.48
C VAL A 122 -16.96 -12.39 0.25
N GLN A 123 -16.85 -11.68 -0.88
CA GLN A 123 -17.54 -12.06 -2.11
C GLN A 123 -17.00 -13.38 -2.69
N GLN A 124 -15.70 -13.64 -2.58
CA GLN A 124 -15.09 -14.93 -2.94
C GLN A 124 -15.53 -16.07 -2.01
N VAL A 125 -15.66 -15.82 -0.70
CA VAL A 125 -16.17 -16.81 0.27
C VAL A 125 -17.65 -17.12 0.03
N ILE A 126 -18.48 -16.11 -0.26
CA ILE A 126 -19.91 -16.27 -0.55
C ILE A 126 -20.11 -16.98 -1.90
N GLN A 127 -19.34 -16.61 -2.92
CA GLN A 127 -19.37 -17.27 -4.23
C GLN A 127 -18.93 -18.73 -4.12
N SER A 128 -17.86 -19.00 -3.36
CA SER A 128 -17.40 -20.35 -3.05
C SER A 128 -18.43 -21.17 -2.27
N SER A 129 -19.18 -20.57 -1.34
CA SER A 129 -20.25 -21.31 -0.64
C SER A 129 -21.38 -21.71 -1.58
N HIS A 130 -21.78 -20.85 -2.51
CA HIS A 130 -22.85 -21.15 -3.46
C HIS A 130 -22.46 -22.29 -4.40
N GLU A 131 -21.22 -22.25 -4.91
CA GLU A 131 -20.66 -23.31 -5.75
C GLU A 131 -20.62 -24.67 -5.05
N LEU A 132 -20.27 -24.71 -3.76
CA LEU A 132 -20.28 -25.96 -2.98
C LEU A 132 -21.70 -26.53 -2.81
N TYR A 133 -22.71 -25.69 -2.63
CA TYR A 133 -24.11 -26.11 -2.55
C TYR A 133 -24.63 -26.65 -3.89
N ASP A 134 -24.24 -26.04 -5.00
CA ASP A 134 -24.54 -26.54 -6.34
C ASP A 134 -23.85 -27.88 -6.62
N GLU A 135 -22.58 -28.04 -6.24
CA GLU A 135 -21.85 -29.30 -6.34
C GLU A 135 -22.51 -30.40 -5.50
N LEU A 136 -22.94 -30.08 -4.27
CA LEU A 136 -23.64 -31.02 -3.39
C LEU A 136 -24.97 -31.49 -4.02
N LYS A 137 -25.76 -30.56 -4.55
CA LYS A 137 -27.02 -30.86 -5.24
C LYS A 137 -26.81 -31.78 -6.44
N GLN A 138 -25.80 -31.50 -7.28
CA GLN A 138 -25.46 -32.34 -8.42
C GLN A 138 -25.04 -33.74 -7.98
N ASN A 139 -24.21 -33.85 -6.94
CA ASN A 139 -23.76 -35.14 -6.41
C ASN A 139 -24.93 -35.99 -5.87
N HIS A 140 -25.91 -35.40 -5.17
CA HIS A 140 -27.12 -36.12 -4.76
C HIS A 140 -27.97 -36.57 -5.96
N GLU A 141 -28.05 -35.77 -7.01
CA GLU A 141 -28.75 -36.18 -8.22
C GLU A 141 -28.06 -37.37 -8.89
N PHE A 142 -26.72 -37.36 -8.96
CA PHE A 142 -25.95 -38.51 -9.44
C PHE A 142 -26.16 -39.75 -8.57
N GLU A 143 -26.20 -39.61 -7.25
CA GLU A 143 -26.51 -40.70 -6.33
C GLU A 143 -27.87 -41.33 -6.67
N ARG A 144 -28.92 -40.49 -6.79
CA ARG A 144 -30.27 -40.94 -7.15
C ARG A 144 -30.27 -41.69 -8.49
N ARG A 145 -29.61 -41.15 -9.51
CA ARG A 145 -29.54 -41.78 -10.85
C ARG A 145 -28.80 -43.12 -10.80
N LEU A 146 -27.69 -43.21 -10.05
CA LEU A 146 -26.93 -44.46 -9.90
C LEU A 146 -27.74 -45.54 -9.16
N LEU A 147 -28.53 -45.16 -8.15
CA LEU A 147 -29.44 -46.10 -7.47
C LEU A 147 -30.51 -46.64 -8.41
N LEU A 148 -31.14 -45.77 -9.21
CA LEU A 148 -32.11 -46.20 -10.22
C LEU A 148 -31.48 -47.14 -11.26
N MET A 149 -30.26 -46.85 -11.72
CA MET A 149 -29.52 -47.71 -12.65
C MET A 149 -29.19 -49.10 -12.08
N ILE A 150 -29.01 -49.20 -10.76
CA ILE A 150 -28.80 -50.48 -10.06
C ILE A 150 -30.12 -51.25 -9.99
N GLU A 151 -31.21 -50.59 -9.60
CA GLU A 151 -32.53 -51.18 -9.49
C GLU A 151 -33.05 -51.69 -10.84
N GLU A 152 -32.89 -50.90 -11.89
CA GLU A 152 -33.24 -51.29 -13.26
C GLU A 152 -32.49 -52.54 -13.71
N ARG A 153 -31.17 -52.61 -13.46
CA ARG A 153 -30.36 -53.78 -13.79
C ARG A 153 -30.74 -55.01 -12.99
N LYS A 154 -31.12 -54.85 -11.72
CA LYS A 154 -31.64 -55.94 -10.89
C LYS A 154 -32.95 -56.50 -11.47
N MET A 155 -33.89 -55.63 -11.85
CA MET A 155 -35.14 -56.06 -12.50
C MET A 155 -34.89 -56.76 -13.85
N GLN A 156 -33.88 -56.33 -14.62
CA GLN A 156 -33.51 -56.99 -15.87
C GLN A 156 -32.88 -58.38 -15.63
N MET A 157 -32.21 -58.59 -14.50
CA MET A 157 -31.65 -59.89 -14.13
C MET A 157 -32.74 -60.93 -13.87
N ASP A 158 -33.86 -60.55 -13.25
CA ASP A 158 -34.96 -61.48 -12.92
C ASP A 158 -35.57 -62.16 -14.16
N LYS A 159 -35.39 -61.55 -15.35
CA LYS A 159 -35.90 -62.05 -16.64
C LYS A 159 -34.79 -62.56 -17.58
N ALA A 160 -33.54 -62.63 -17.13
CA ALA A 160 -32.38 -62.88 -17.97
C ALA A 160 -31.96 -64.37 -18.02
N THR A 161 -31.35 -64.77 -19.14
CA THR A 161 -30.65 -66.06 -19.25
C THR A 161 -29.35 -66.04 -18.44
N PRO A 162 -28.80 -67.20 -18.02
CA PRO A 162 -27.61 -67.27 -17.16
C PRO A 162 -26.39 -66.47 -17.66
N ALA A 163 -26.14 -66.49 -18.97
CA ALA A 163 -25.04 -65.73 -19.59
C ALA A 163 -25.27 -64.20 -19.54
N LYS A 164 -26.52 -63.74 -19.71
CA LYS A 164 -26.88 -62.31 -19.57
C LYS A 164 -26.86 -61.86 -18.11
N ALA A 165 -27.27 -62.73 -17.19
CA ALA A 165 -27.25 -62.45 -15.75
C ALA A 165 -25.82 -62.20 -15.23
N GLN A 166 -24.82 -62.94 -15.71
CA GLN A 166 -23.42 -62.71 -15.35
C GLN A 166 -22.93 -61.33 -15.81
N LYS A 167 -23.29 -60.90 -17.03
CA LYS A 167 -22.94 -59.56 -17.54
C LYS A 167 -23.60 -58.46 -16.72
N LEU A 168 -24.89 -58.59 -16.41
CA LEU A 168 -25.63 -57.63 -15.59
C LEU A 168 -25.06 -57.51 -14.17
N ASN A 169 -24.64 -58.62 -13.56
CA ASN A 169 -23.96 -58.61 -12.26
C ASN A 169 -22.67 -57.77 -12.26
N MET A 170 -21.83 -57.92 -13.30
CA MET A 170 -20.61 -57.11 -13.43
C MET A 170 -20.90 -55.62 -13.59
N GLU A 171 -21.97 -55.27 -14.33
CA GLU A 171 -22.41 -53.88 -14.47
C GLU A 171 -22.97 -53.32 -13.17
N ILE A 172 -23.72 -54.11 -12.39
CA ILE A 172 -24.22 -53.74 -11.06
C ILE A 172 -23.06 -53.47 -10.10
N LEU A 173 -22.06 -54.36 -10.04
CA LEU A 173 -20.87 -54.17 -9.21
C LEU A 173 -20.11 -52.90 -9.58
N THR A 174 -19.94 -52.64 -10.88
CA THR A 174 -19.30 -51.41 -11.39
C THR A 174 -20.09 -50.17 -10.99
N THR A 175 -21.41 -50.21 -11.06
CA THR A 175 -22.30 -49.10 -10.69
C THR A 175 -22.29 -48.86 -9.18
N HIS A 176 -22.25 -49.92 -8.36
CA HIS A 176 -22.06 -49.81 -6.90
C HIS A 176 -20.71 -49.20 -6.53
N ALA A 177 -19.62 -49.55 -7.23
CA ALA A 177 -18.32 -48.93 -7.00
C ALA A 177 -18.33 -47.42 -7.32
N ARG A 178 -19.06 -47.00 -8.36
CA ARG A 178 -19.28 -45.58 -8.68
C ARG A 178 -20.13 -44.88 -7.61
N LEU A 179 -21.18 -45.52 -7.14
CA LEU A 179 -22.03 -45.03 -6.06
C LEU A 179 -21.23 -44.78 -4.78
N GLY A 180 -20.34 -45.70 -4.41
CA GLY A 180 -19.44 -45.52 -3.26
C GLY A 180 -18.52 -44.31 -3.39
N ARG A 181 -17.98 -44.05 -4.60
CA ARG A 181 -17.18 -42.85 -4.86
C ARG A 181 -18.02 -41.56 -4.81
N CYS A 182 -19.24 -41.61 -5.33
CA CYS A 182 -20.19 -40.49 -5.28
C CYS A 182 -20.54 -40.11 -3.84
N ARG A 183 -20.84 -41.09 -2.97
CA ARG A 183 -21.08 -40.86 -1.54
C ARG A 183 -19.87 -40.25 -0.83
N LYS A 184 -18.66 -40.70 -1.16
CA LYS A 184 -17.43 -40.09 -0.62
C LYS A 184 -17.27 -38.63 -1.05
N ALA A 185 -17.64 -38.30 -2.29
CA ALA A 185 -17.64 -36.93 -2.78
C ALA A 185 -18.69 -36.06 -2.07
N ILE A 186 -19.90 -36.57 -1.85
CA ILE A 186 -20.96 -35.91 -1.06
C ILE A 186 -20.43 -35.52 0.32
N SER A 187 -19.92 -36.50 1.09
CA SER A 187 -19.40 -36.23 2.44
C SER A 187 -18.24 -35.23 2.44
N ALA A 188 -17.35 -35.28 1.43
CA ALA A 188 -16.26 -34.32 1.31
C ALA A 188 -16.77 -32.88 1.01
N THR A 189 -17.82 -32.74 0.20
CA THR A 189 -18.45 -31.44 -0.07
C THR A 189 -19.20 -30.91 1.16
N GLU A 190 -19.92 -31.78 1.89
CA GLU A 190 -20.57 -31.43 3.16
C GLU A 190 -19.57 -30.93 4.21
N GLU A 191 -18.42 -31.59 4.36
CA GLU A 191 -17.35 -31.14 5.25
C GLU A 191 -16.81 -29.75 4.85
N LYS A 192 -16.66 -29.48 3.56
CA LYS A 192 -16.20 -28.16 3.06
C LYS A 192 -17.24 -27.09 3.39
N ILE A 193 -18.53 -27.34 3.15
CA ILE A 193 -19.63 -26.43 3.50
C ILE A 193 -19.58 -26.10 4.99
N GLN A 194 -19.48 -27.13 5.84
CA GLN A 194 -19.45 -26.95 7.29
C GLN A 194 -18.24 -26.13 7.77
N ARG A 195 -17.09 -26.24 7.10
CA ARG A 195 -15.90 -25.40 7.39
C ARG A 195 -16.12 -23.95 6.98
N VAL A 196 -16.71 -23.71 5.82
CA VAL A 196 -17.00 -22.35 5.33
C VAL A 196 -18.02 -21.65 6.23
N GLU A 197 -19.09 -22.34 6.64
CA GLU A 197 -20.09 -21.78 7.55
C GLU A 197 -19.50 -21.42 8.92
N LYS A 198 -18.65 -22.28 9.49
CA LYS A 198 -17.93 -21.97 10.74
C LYS A 198 -17.01 -20.75 10.63
N GLN A 199 -16.47 -20.46 9.44
CA GLN A 199 -15.66 -19.27 9.21
C GLN A 199 -16.50 -18.01 9.03
N GLN A 200 -17.72 -18.12 8.48
CA GLN A 200 -18.66 -16.99 8.34
C GLN A 200 -19.28 -16.56 9.68
N LEU A 201 -19.41 -17.49 10.63
CA LEU A 201 -19.97 -17.26 11.97
C LEU A 201 -18.97 -16.69 13.00
N ARG A 202 -17.68 -16.60 12.67
CA ARG A 202 -16.60 -16.06 13.53
C ARG A 202 -16.28 -14.62 13.19
#